data_AF-A0A2E9FAD5-F1
#
_entry.id   AF-A0A2E9FAD5-F1
#
_cell.length_a   1.000
_cell.length_b   1.000
_cell.length_c   1.000
_cell.angle_alpha   90.00
_cell.angle_beta   90.00
_cell.angle_gamma   90.00
#
_symmetry.space_group_name_H-M   'P 1'
#
loop_
_entity.id
_entity.type
_entity.pdbx_description
1 polymer ?
#
loop_
_entity_poly.entity_id
_entity_poly.type
_entity_poly.pdbx_seq_one_letter_code
_entity_poly.pdbx_strand_id
1 'polypeptide(L)'
;MRDIDLAQFQFDYDLTWAVVFLNTDGTVYGRYGSRSAEGPMAYNSIPSLKKAMERVLGLHQDYPANRSRLVGKNQPNPRWKKAKEIPGLRERMQKQLNQPVGPRNCIHCHNIYDGWRNTAYDQDTFKTEDLWLYPLPENIGLKIDVDEGNVIESVLPNPATTGIDLKVGDRIQTANGQSIISVADLQWVLNGLPAEAKLHLRVEREGLLLKRTISLRGDWRKT
;
A
#
# COMPACT_ATOMS: atom_id res chain seq x y z
N MET A 1 -16.80 2.37 -6.81
CA MET A 1 -16.00 1.12 -6.88
C MET A 1 -16.70 -0.08 -7.52
N ARG A 2 -18.00 -0.03 -7.88
CA ARG A 2 -18.77 -1.23 -8.30
C ARG A 2 -18.11 -2.11 -9.38
N ASP A 3 -17.60 -1.47 -10.43
CA ASP A 3 -17.02 -2.14 -11.60
C ASP A 3 -15.51 -1.87 -11.77
N ILE A 4 -14.87 -1.26 -10.75
CA ILE A 4 -13.43 -0.99 -10.74
C ILE A 4 -12.67 -2.31 -10.56
N ASP A 5 -11.58 -2.48 -11.33
CA ASP A 5 -10.66 -3.60 -11.18
C ASP A 5 -9.77 -3.42 -9.94
N LEU A 6 -10.07 -4.20 -8.90
CA LEU A 6 -9.33 -4.19 -7.65
C LEU A 6 -7.89 -4.72 -7.81
N ALA A 7 -7.59 -5.47 -8.88
CA ALA A 7 -6.21 -5.88 -9.18
C ALA A 7 -5.36 -4.71 -9.68
N GLN A 8 -5.98 -3.79 -10.41
CA GLN A 8 -5.33 -2.58 -10.94
C GLN A 8 -5.20 -1.49 -9.85
N PHE A 9 -6.25 -1.31 -9.05
CA PHE A 9 -6.33 -0.26 -8.03
C PHE A 9 -6.27 -0.84 -6.63
N GLN A 10 -5.08 -1.32 -6.25
CA GLN A 10 -4.79 -1.76 -4.88
C GLN A 10 -4.25 -0.58 -4.09
N PHE A 11 -4.93 -0.16 -3.03
CA PHE A 11 -4.46 0.84 -2.06
C PHE A 11 -5.24 0.61 -0.76
N ASP A 12 -4.93 1.35 0.30
CA ASP A 12 -5.75 1.28 1.51
C ASP A 12 -7.15 1.85 1.21
N TYR A 13 -8.17 1.00 1.13
CA TYR A 13 -9.52 1.41 0.73
C TYR A 13 -10.25 2.27 1.77
N ASP A 14 -9.70 2.42 2.97
CA ASP A 14 -10.22 3.30 4.03
C ASP A 14 -9.64 4.72 3.99
N LEU A 15 -8.84 5.05 2.97
CA LEU A 15 -8.28 6.39 2.82
C LEU A 15 -9.33 7.42 2.36
N THR A 16 -9.21 8.64 2.89
CA THR A 16 -9.95 9.81 2.40
C THR A 16 -9.53 10.20 0.98
N TRP A 17 -8.27 9.95 0.62
CA TRP A 17 -7.72 10.28 -0.68
C TRP A 17 -6.57 9.34 -1.06
N ALA A 18 -6.55 8.91 -2.33
CA ALA A 18 -5.51 8.05 -2.89
C ALA A 18 -5.26 8.41 -4.35
N VAL A 19 -4.00 8.24 -4.77
CA VAL A 19 -3.56 8.39 -6.17
C VAL A 19 -2.83 7.12 -6.57
N VAL A 20 -3.12 6.63 -7.77
CA VAL A 20 -2.37 5.55 -8.41
C VAL A 20 -1.79 6.11 -9.70
N PHE A 21 -0.47 6.07 -9.84
CA PHE A 21 0.22 6.47 -11.06
C PHE A 21 0.41 5.23 -11.94
N LEU A 22 -0.06 5.29 -13.18
CA LEU A 22 -0.01 4.15 -14.10
C LEU A 22 0.31 4.60 -15.53
N ASN A 23 0.89 3.68 -16.28
CA ASN A 23 1.09 3.79 -17.72
C ASN A 23 -0.18 3.42 -18.49
N THR A 24 -0.28 3.78 -19.77
CA THR A 24 -1.43 3.47 -20.63
C THR A 24 -1.72 1.98 -20.80
N ASP A 25 -0.71 1.12 -20.61
CA ASP A 25 -0.84 -0.34 -20.64
C ASP A 25 -1.25 -0.97 -19.30
N GLY A 26 -1.55 -0.15 -18.28
CA GLY A 26 -1.95 -0.60 -16.95
C GLY A 26 -0.80 -0.86 -15.98
N THR A 27 0.46 -0.73 -16.41
CA THR A 27 1.61 -0.88 -15.50
C THR A 27 1.58 0.21 -14.43
N VAL A 28 1.54 -0.18 -13.15
CA VAL A 28 1.55 0.78 -12.03
C VAL A 28 2.98 1.25 -11.74
N TYR A 29 3.19 2.57 -11.70
CA TYR A 29 4.45 3.18 -11.24
C TYR A 29 4.51 3.27 -9.72
N GLY A 30 3.40 3.60 -9.07
CA GLY A 30 3.30 3.63 -7.62
C GLY A 30 2.00 4.25 -7.12
N ARG A 31 1.89 4.31 -5.79
CA ARG A 31 0.74 4.84 -5.06
C ARG A 31 1.11 6.08 -4.29
N TYR A 32 0.13 6.88 -3.92
CA TYR A 32 0.26 7.99 -2.99
C TYR A 32 -1.04 8.17 -2.22
N GLY A 33 -0.96 8.72 -1.01
CA GLY A 33 -2.08 8.87 -0.10
C GLY A 33 -1.96 7.91 1.07
N SER A 34 -1.92 8.43 2.29
CA SER A 34 -1.97 7.61 3.50
C SER A 34 -2.54 8.37 4.71
N ARG A 35 -2.73 7.65 5.82
CA ARG A 35 -3.33 8.09 7.08
C ARG A 35 -2.49 7.61 8.26
N SER A 36 -2.72 8.19 9.43
CA SER A 36 -2.17 7.68 10.70
C SER A 36 -3.18 7.90 11.83
N ALA A 37 -2.80 7.55 13.06
CA ALA A 37 -3.56 7.88 14.26
C ALA A 37 -3.72 9.40 14.46
N GLU A 38 -2.81 10.22 13.91
CA GLU A 38 -2.89 11.69 13.96
C GLU A 38 -4.00 12.22 13.04
N GLY A 39 -4.35 11.49 11.99
CA GLY A 39 -5.49 11.83 11.15
C GLY A 39 -5.47 11.24 9.73
N PRO A 40 -6.58 11.42 9.00
CA PRO A 40 -6.78 10.88 7.64
C PRO A 40 -5.86 11.51 6.58
N MET A 41 -5.17 12.60 6.91
CA MET A 41 -4.30 13.34 5.99
C MET A 41 -2.84 13.39 6.46
N ALA A 42 -2.47 12.63 7.50
CA ALA A 42 -1.16 12.74 8.17
C ALA A 42 0.05 12.54 7.25
N TYR A 43 -0.09 11.74 6.18
CA TYR A 43 0.96 11.50 5.18
C TYR A 43 0.67 12.15 3.82
N ASN A 44 -0.22 13.14 3.80
CA ASN A 44 -0.62 13.82 2.57
C ASN A 44 -0.10 15.26 2.62
N SER A 45 0.99 15.53 1.90
CA SER A 45 1.49 16.89 1.70
C SER A 45 1.64 17.25 0.23
N ILE A 46 1.54 18.55 -0.09
CA ILE A 46 1.79 19.04 -1.45
C ILE A 46 3.26 18.81 -1.85
N PRO A 47 4.27 19.09 -0.98
CA PRO A 47 5.66 18.81 -1.30
C PRO A 47 5.93 17.34 -1.65
N SER A 48 5.43 16.37 -0.88
CA SER A 48 5.71 14.96 -1.17
C SER A 48 4.91 14.43 -2.35
N LEU A 49 3.71 14.95 -2.62
CA LEU A 49 2.99 14.63 -3.87
C LEU A 49 3.80 15.06 -5.10
N LYS A 50 4.35 16.29 -5.08
CA LYS A 50 5.21 16.79 -6.16
C LYS A 50 6.43 15.87 -6.36
N LYS A 51 7.14 15.52 -5.28
CA LYS A 51 8.30 14.62 -5.35
C LYS A 51 7.93 13.22 -5.82
N ALA A 52 6.77 12.69 -5.42
CA ALA A 52 6.26 11.41 -5.93
C ALA A 52 6.00 11.46 -7.44
N MET A 53 5.39 12.55 -7.93
CA MET A 53 5.18 12.78 -9.36
C MET A 53 6.51 12.87 -10.14
N GLU A 54 7.51 13.56 -9.60
CA GLU A 54 8.86 13.64 -10.21
C GLU A 54 9.52 12.25 -10.29
N ARG A 55 9.41 11.43 -9.24
CA ARG A 55 9.90 10.04 -9.25
C ARG A 55 9.17 9.18 -10.28
N VAL A 56 7.86 9.37 -10.43
CA VAL A 56 7.06 8.70 -11.48
C VAL A 56 7.54 9.10 -12.86
N LEU A 57 7.82 10.39 -13.11
CA LEU A 57 8.36 10.85 -14.39
C LEU A 57 9.72 10.21 -14.68
N GLY A 58 10.60 10.08 -13.68
CA GLY A 58 11.85 9.34 -13.82
C GLY A 58 11.64 7.87 -14.20
N LEU A 59 10.71 7.17 -13.52
CA LEU A 59 10.34 5.80 -13.90
C LEU A 59 9.73 5.71 -15.30
N HIS A 60 8.97 6.72 -15.73
CA HIS A 60 8.32 6.76 -17.03
C HIS A 60 9.32 7.00 -18.17
N GLN A 61 10.33 7.85 -17.97
CA GLN A 61 11.39 8.10 -18.95
C GLN A 61 12.15 6.82 -19.32
N ASP A 62 12.36 5.93 -18.35
CA ASP A 62 13.01 4.63 -18.54
C ASP A 62 12.08 3.53 -19.09
N TYR A 63 10.79 3.82 -19.30
CA TYR A 63 9.81 2.84 -19.77
C TYR A 63 9.90 2.66 -21.30
N PRO A 64 9.88 1.42 -21.85
CA PRO A 64 9.58 0.14 -21.19
C PRO A 64 10.81 -0.63 -20.67
N ALA A 65 12.03 -0.08 -20.71
CA ALA A 65 13.24 -0.80 -20.33
C ALA A 65 13.23 -1.26 -18.86
N ASN A 66 12.55 -0.53 -17.97
CA ASN A 66 12.38 -0.87 -16.56
C ASN A 66 11.10 -1.66 -16.23
N ARG A 67 10.28 -2.06 -17.21
CA ARG A 67 8.96 -2.69 -17.01
C ARG A 67 8.99 -3.91 -16.09
N SER A 68 10.04 -4.72 -16.17
CA SER A 68 10.22 -5.91 -15.33
C SER A 68 10.30 -5.60 -13.84
N ARG A 69 10.69 -4.38 -13.47
CA ARG A 69 10.74 -3.90 -12.07
C ARG A 69 9.40 -3.36 -11.57
N LEU A 70 8.45 -3.11 -12.47
CA LEU A 70 7.15 -2.49 -12.17
C LEU A 70 5.98 -3.46 -12.24
N VAL A 71 6.08 -4.54 -13.03
CA VAL A 71 5.00 -5.52 -13.21
C VAL A 71 4.53 -6.16 -11.90
N GLY A 72 5.39 -6.22 -10.88
CA GLY A 72 5.04 -6.68 -9.55
C GLY A 72 4.03 -5.80 -8.82
N LYS A 73 3.91 -4.51 -9.19
CA LYS A 73 3.01 -3.54 -8.54
C LYS A 73 1.53 -3.82 -8.75
N ASN A 74 1.17 -4.71 -9.67
CA ASN A 74 -0.21 -5.19 -9.89
C ASN A 74 -0.49 -6.54 -9.19
N GLN A 75 0.45 -7.05 -8.39
CA GLN A 75 0.38 -8.37 -7.73
C GLN A 75 0.42 -8.27 -6.20
N PRO A 76 -0.17 -9.22 -5.46
CA PRO A 76 -0.95 -10.36 -5.95
C PRO A 76 -2.32 -9.93 -6.49
N ASN A 77 -2.94 -10.77 -7.30
CA ASN A 77 -4.34 -10.58 -7.68
C ASN A 77 -5.23 -10.71 -6.44
N PRO A 78 -6.21 -9.79 -6.24
CA PRO A 78 -7.16 -9.91 -5.16
C PRO A 78 -8.05 -11.14 -5.35
N ARG A 79 -8.60 -11.65 -4.23
CA ARG A 79 -9.55 -12.79 -4.23
C ARG A 79 -10.77 -12.53 -5.11
N TRP A 80 -11.21 -11.28 -5.20
CA TRP A 80 -12.28 -10.81 -6.08
C TRP A 80 -11.78 -9.64 -6.91
N LYS A 81 -11.96 -9.69 -8.23
CA LYS A 81 -11.48 -8.62 -9.13
C LYS A 81 -12.38 -7.40 -9.07
N LYS A 82 -13.67 -7.57 -8.79
CA LYS A 82 -14.63 -6.47 -8.67
C LYS A 82 -15.33 -6.48 -7.33
N ALA A 83 -15.66 -5.29 -6.85
CA ALA A 83 -16.37 -5.12 -5.58
C ALA A 83 -17.68 -5.92 -5.52
N LYS A 84 -18.47 -5.89 -6.60
CA LYS A 84 -19.75 -6.59 -6.69
C LYS A 84 -19.66 -8.12 -6.64
N GLU A 85 -18.46 -8.68 -6.81
CA GLU A 85 -18.20 -10.12 -6.77
C GLU A 85 -17.92 -10.61 -5.34
N ILE A 86 -17.68 -9.69 -4.39
CA ILE A 86 -17.43 -10.01 -2.99
C ILE A 86 -18.74 -10.52 -2.36
N PRO A 87 -18.81 -11.77 -1.87
CA PRO A 87 -20.05 -12.38 -1.40
C PRO A 87 -20.76 -11.57 -0.32
N GLY A 88 -20.03 -11.20 0.75
CA GLY A 88 -20.59 -10.47 1.88
C GLY A 88 -21.14 -9.09 1.48
N LEU A 89 -20.55 -8.45 0.47
CA LEU A 89 -21.04 -7.18 -0.08
C LEU A 89 -22.26 -7.41 -0.99
N ARG A 90 -22.19 -8.40 -1.88
CA ARG A 90 -23.24 -8.73 -2.83
C ARG A 90 -24.55 -9.10 -2.15
N GLU A 91 -24.47 -9.87 -1.07
CA GLU A 91 -25.64 -10.30 -0.30
C GLU A 91 -26.31 -9.11 0.40
N ARG A 92 -25.52 -8.28 1.09
CA ARG A 92 -26.02 -7.12 1.85
C ARG A 92 -26.49 -5.97 0.96
N MET A 93 -25.95 -5.85 -0.26
CA MET A 93 -26.31 -4.80 -1.23
C MET A 93 -27.13 -5.32 -2.43
N GLN A 94 -27.70 -6.53 -2.35
CA GLN A 94 -28.32 -7.20 -3.50
C GLN A 94 -29.37 -6.33 -4.22
N LYS A 95 -30.24 -5.67 -3.44
CA LYS A 95 -31.32 -4.81 -3.98
C LYS A 95 -30.75 -3.63 -4.76
N GLN A 96 -29.69 -3.01 -4.23
CA GLN A 96 -29.01 -1.86 -4.81
C GLN A 96 -28.25 -2.26 -6.09
N LEU A 97 -27.55 -3.41 -6.06
CA LEU A 97 -26.71 -3.88 -7.17
C LEU A 97 -27.51 -4.38 -8.38
N ASN A 98 -28.76 -4.79 -8.19
CA ASN A 98 -29.67 -5.18 -9.27
C ASN A 98 -30.26 -4.00 -10.06
N GLN A 99 -29.97 -2.76 -9.67
CA GLN A 99 -30.42 -1.55 -10.35
C GLN A 99 -29.31 -0.96 -11.24
N PRO A 100 -29.64 -0.20 -12.31
CA PRO A 100 -28.67 0.61 -13.05
C PRO A 100 -27.88 1.52 -12.08
N VAL A 101 -26.60 1.80 -12.37
CA VAL A 101 -25.79 2.64 -11.46
C VAL A 101 -26.40 4.03 -11.36
N GLY A 102 -26.50 4.51 -10.13
CA GLY A 102 -27.01 5.82 -9.78
C GLY A 102 -26.60 6.22 -8.36
N PRO A 103 -26.95 7.41 -7.91
CA PRO A 103 -26.45 7.98 -6.64
C PRO A 103 -26.76 7.15 -5.39
N ARG A 104 -27.77 6.26 -5.45
CA ARG A 104 -28.28 5.49 -4.30
C ARG A 104 -27.80 4.03 -4.25
N ASN A 105 -26.96 3.59 -5.20
CA ASN A 105 -26.46 2.22 -5.27
C ASN A 105 -24.95 2.12 -5.59
N CYS A 106 -24.21 3.19 -5.30
CA CYS A 106 -22.76 3.20 -5.40
C CYS A 106 -22.12 2.29 -4.34
N ILE A 107 -21.08 1.55 -4.73
CA ILE A 107 -20.14 0.94 -3.78
C ILE A 107 -18.99 1.92 -3.56
N HIS A 108 -18.72 2.28 -2.29
CA HIS A 108 -17.61 3.15 -1.89
C HIS A 108 -16.35 2.30 -1.60
N CYS A 109 -15.17 2.94 -1.49
CA CYS A 109 -13.91 2.21 -1.27
C CYS A 109 -13.89 1.44 0.06
N HIS A 110 -14.26 2.05 1.19
CA HIS A 110 -14.26 1.35 2.48
C HIS A 110 -15.17 0.10 2.51
N ASN A 111 -16.23 0.08 1.67
CA ASN A 111 -17.10 -1.09 1.57
C ASN A 111 -16.41 -2.34 1.02
N ILE A 112 -15.23 -2.21 0.39
CA ILE A 112 -14.45 -3.37 -0.02
C ILE A 112 -14.04 -4.19 1.20
N TYR A 113 -13.53 -3.55 2.25
CA TYR A 113 -13.15 -4.26 3.47
C TYR A 113 -14.36 -4.72 4.27
N ASP A 114 -15.46 -3.95 4.28
CA ASP A 114 -16.72 -4.44 4.85
C ASP A 114 -17.13 -5.73 4.16
N GLY A 115 -17.09 -5.77 2.83
CA GLY A 115 -17.37 -6.97 2.04
C GLY A 115 -16.45 -8.14 2.39
N TRP A 116 -15.15 -7.91 2.51
CA TRP A 116 -14.18 -8.96 2.85
C TRP A 116 -14.41 -9.51 4.26
N ARG A 117 -14.54 -8.63 5.26
CA ARG A 117 -14.81 -9.02 6.65
C ARG A 117 -16.13 -9.76 6.77
N ASN A 118 -17.20 -9.23 6.18
CA ASN A 118 -18.49 -9.87 6.15
C ASN A 118 -18.41 -11.26 5.52
N THR A 119 -17.72 -11.40 4.39
CA THR A 119 -17.50 -12.71 3.76
C THR A 119 -16.75 -13.67 4.68
N ALA A 120 -15.74 -13.19 5.41
CA ALA A 120 -14.98 -14.02 6.32
C ALA A 120 -15.81 -14.45 7.56
N TYR A 121 -16.63 -13.55 8.10
CA TYR A 121 -17.60 -13.85 9.17
C TYR A 121 -18.64 -14.87 8.72
N ASP A 122 -19.27 -14.66 7.55
CA ASP A 122 -20.28 -15.57 7.00
C ASP A 122 -19.71 -16.97 6.69
N GLN A 123 -18.37 -17.09 6.57
CA GLN A 123 -17.65 -18.34 6.31
C GLN A 123 -16.99 -18.93 7.57
N ASP A 124 -17.15 -18.33 8.75
CA ASP A 124 -16.44 -18.71 9.99
C ASP A 124 -14.90 -18.77 9.83
N THR A 125 -14.35 -17.94 8.95
CA THR A 125 -12.91 -17.84 8.66
C THR A 125 -12.27 -16.54 9.15
N PHE A 126 -13.06 -15.66 9.76
CA PHE A 126 -12.59 -14.36 10.24
C PHE A 126 -11.51 -14.53 11.31
N LYS A 127 -10.42 -13.79 11.16
CA LYS A 127 -9.31 -13.72 12.11
C LYS A 127 -9.09 -12.28 12.54
N THR A 128 -8.70 -12.06 13.80
CA THR A 128 -8.37 -10.71 14.28
C THR A 128 -7.27 -10.07 13.44
N GLU A 129 -6.38 -10.87 12.86
CA GLU A 129 -5.32 -10.41 11.97
C GLU A 129 -5.85 -9.75 10.67
N ASP A 130 -7.08 -10.08 10.24
CA ASP A 130 -7.73 -9.51 9.06
C ASP A 130 -8.08 -8.02 9.24
N LEU A 131 -7.99 -7.49 10.47
CA LEU A 131 -8.17 -6.07 10.78
C LEU A 131 -6.94 -5.23 10.43
N TRP A 132 -5.75 -5.85 10.36
CA TRP A 132 -4.47 -5.15 10.21
C TRP A 132 -4.05 -5.10 8.74
N LEU A 133 -4.61 -4.14 8.02
CA LEU A 133 -4.35 -3.88 6.60
C LEU A 133 -3.50 -2.63 6.43
N TYR A 134 -2.58 -2.65 5.47
CA TYR A 134 -1.68 -1.54 5.15
C TYR A 134 -0.93 -0.97 6.38
N PRO A 135 -0.21 -1.82 7.13
CA PRO A 135 0.49 -1.39 8.33
C PRO A 135 1.47 -0.26 8.01
N LEU A 136 1.51 0.72 8.91
CA LEU A 136 2.41 1.85 8.82
C LEU A 136 3.88 1.39 8.94
N PRO A 137 4.85 2.04 8.26
CA PRO A 137 6.26 1.71 8.41
C PRO A 137 6.77 1.83 9.86
N GLU A 138 6.09 2.64 10.69
CA GLU A 138 6.36 2.81 12.11
C GLU A 138 6.24 1.48 12.87
N ASN A 139 5.38 0.57 12.41
CA ASN A 139 5.23 -0.76 13.00
C ASN A 139 6.49 -1.62 12.89
N ILE A 140 7.36 -1.32 11.93
CA ILE A 140 8.67 -1.95 11.77
C ILE A 140 9.80 -1.01 12.20
N GLY A 141 9.47 0.06 12.92
CA GLY A 141 10.41 1.01 13.50
C GLY A 141 10.92 2.07 12.54
N LEU A 142 10.24 2.35 11.44
CA LEU A 142 10.65 3.38 10.47
C LEU A 142 9.61 4.48 10.42
N LYS A 143 9.97 5.71 10.82
CA LYS A 143 9.14 6.88 10.55
C LYS A 143 9.59 7.52 9.25
N ILE A 144 8.66 7.72 8.32
CA ILE A 144 8.95 8.33 7.01
C ILE A 144 8.64 9.81 7.07
N ASP A 145 9.57 10.63 6.57
CA ASP A 145 9.38 12.07 6.43
C ASP A 145 8.21 12.34 5.48
N VAL A 146 7.22 13.08 5.97
CA VAL A 146 5.95 13.33 5.27
C VAL A 146 6.14 14.17 4.01
N ASP A 147 7.12 15.08 3.98
CA ASP A 147 7.39 15.97 2.84
C ASP A 147 8.37 15.38 1.83
N GLU A 148 9.12 14.35 2.20
CA GLU A 148 9.95 13.56 1.29
C GLU A 148 9.20 12.34 0.73
N GLY A 149 8.37 11.69 1.54
CA GLY A 149 7.57 10.52 1.21
C GLY A 149 8.34 9.19 1.09
N ASN A 150 9.68 9.21 1.05
CA ASN A 150 10.49 7.98 1.01
C ASN A 150 11.84 8.11 1.74
N VAL A 151 11.98 9.10 2.63
CA VAL A 151 13.18 9.31 3.45
C VAL A 151 12.86 8.94 4.88
N ILE A 152 13.78 8.25 5.55
CA ILE A 152 13.63 7.92 6.97
C ILE A 152 13.85 9.19 7.79
N GLU A 153 12.80 9.65 8.46
CA GLU A 153 12.85 10.76 9.43
C GLU A 153 13.41 10.27 10.77
N SER A 154 12.97 9.09 11.23
CA SER A 154 13.45 8.49 12.47
C SER A 154 13.43 6.97 12.42
N VAL A 155 14.36 6.35 13.16
CA VAL A 155 14.38 4.91 13.42
C VAL A 155 13.94 4.69 14.85
N LEU A 156 12.72 4.18 15.02
CA LEU A 156 12.10 3.96 16.33
C LEU A 156 12.64 2.66 16.94
N PRO A 157 12.75 2.57 18.29
CA PRO A 157 13.07 1.31 18.96
C PRO A 157 12.08 0.22 18.55
N ASN A 158 12.56 -0.78 17.81
CA ASN A 158 11.72 -1.88 17.31
C ASN A 158 12.56 -3.15 17.17
N PRO A 159 12.06 -4.32 17.62
CA PRO A 159 12.79 -5.59 17.46
C PRO A 159 13.13 -5.93 16.01
N ALA A 160 12.28 -5.55 15.04
CA ALA A 160 12.47 -5.86 13.63
C ALA A 160 13.72 -5.16 13.05
N THR A 161 14.00 -3.94 13.48
CA THR A 161 15.11 -3.10 12.98
C THR A 161 16.32 -3.05 13.91
N THR A 162 16.24 -3.66 15.10
CA THR A 162 17.36 -3.71 16.04
C THR A 162 18.58 -4.37 15.41
N GLY A 163 19.73 -3.67 15.42
CA GLY A 163 20.99 -4.14 14.85
C GLY A 163 21.10 -4.01 13.32
N ILE A 164 20.08 -3.47 12.65
CA ILE A 164 20.13 -3.16 11.21
C ILE A 164 20.64 -1.74 11.04
N ASP A 165 21.64 -1.55 10.17
CA ASP A 165 22.23 -0.22 9.88
C ASP A 165 21.31 0.64 8.99
N LEU A 166 20.12 0.97 9.47
CA LEU A 166 19.22 1.99 8.91
C LEU A 166 19.42 3.28 9.70
N LYS A 167 19.45 4.43 9.00
CA LYS A 167 19.71 5.74 9.60
C LYS A 167 18.72 6.79 9.12
N VAL A 168 18.57 7.83 9.93
CA VAL A 168 17.89 9.07 9.53
C VAL A 168 18.55 9.61 8.26
N GLY A 169 17.74 10.06 7.31
CA GLY A 169 18.18 10.57 6.01
C GLY A 169 18.37 9.49 4.93
N ASP A 170 18.33 8.20 5.28
CA ASP A 170 18.31 7.13 4.28
C ASP A 170 17.07 7.26 3.39
N ARG A 171 17.27 7.29 2.07
CA ARG A 171 16.18 7.31 1.09
C ARG A 171 15.86 5.89 0.63
N ILE A 172 14.66 5.41 0.89
CA ILE A 172 14.21 4.08 0.47
C ILE A 172 13.92 4.13 -1.03
N GLN A 173 14.77 3.44 -1.81
CA GLN A 173 14.64 3.36 -3.27
C GLN A 173 13.73 2.20 -3.69
N THR A 174 13.91 1.03 -3.07
CA THR A 174 13.07 -0.15 -3.35
C THR A 174 12.78 -0.95 -2.09
N ALA A 175 11.60 -1.57 -2.03
CA ALA A 175 11.27 -2.60 -1.05
C ALA A 175 10.80 -3.87 -1.79
N ASN A 176 11.40 -5.03 -1.49
CA ASN A 176 11.17 -6.30 -2.19
C ASN A 176 11.24 -6.17 -3.73
N GLY A 177 12.20 -5.37 -4.20
CA GLY A 177 12.42 -5.12 -5.63
C GLY A 177 11.45 -4.12 -6.27
N GLN A 178 10.45 -3.62 -5.54
CA GLN A 178 9.47 -2.65 -6.03
C GLN A 178 9.94 -1.23 -5.71
N SER A 179 9.93 -0.33 -6.70
CA SER A 179 10.28 1.09 -6.51
C SER A 179 9.37 1.75 -5.48
N ILE A 180 9.92 2.61 -4.62
CA ILE A 180 9.16 3.34 -3.59
C ILE A 180 9.11 4.81 -3.95
N ILE A 181 7.98 5.27 -4.50
CA ILE A 181 7.79 6.70 -4.81
C ILE A 181 7.24 7.48 -3.62
N SER A 182 6.55 6.80 -2.69
CA SER A 182 5.92 7.36 -1.51
C SER A 182 5.73 6.31 -0.40
N VAL A 183 5.27 6.75 0.78
CA VAL A 183 4.96 5.88 1.92
C VAL A 183 3.88 4.84 1.59
N ALA A 184 2.95 5.18 0.70
CA ALA A 184 1.86 4.28 0.30
C ALA A 184 2.37 3.05 -0.46
N ASP A 185 3.48 3.18 -1.21
CA ASP A 185 4.13 2.02 -1.82
C ASP A 185 4.75 1.11 -0.77
N LEU A 186 5.38 1.67 0.27
CA LEU A 186 5.98 0.89 1.34
C LEU A 186 4.89 0.15 2.13
N GLN A 187 3.78 0.81 2.46
CA GLN A 187 2.63 0.17 3.09
C GLN A 187 2.03 -0.93 2.20
N TRP A 188 1.95 -0.72 0.89
CA TRP A 188 1.48 -1.74 -0.04
C TRP A 188 2.41 -2.97 -0.06
N VAL A 189 3.74 -2.78 -0.06
CA VAL A 189 4.70 -3.89 0.06
C VAL A 189 4.53 -4.62 1.39
N LEU A 190 4.43 -3.88 2.51
CA LEU A 190 4.22 -4.47 3.84
C LEU A 190 2.89 -5.24 3.89
N ASN A 191 1.82 -4.69 3.34
CA ASN A 191 0.51 -5.32 3.32
C ASN A 191 0.51 -6.66 2.58
N GLY A 192 1.39 -6.85 1.59
CA GLY A 192 1.56 -8.10 0.87
C GLY A 192 2.38 -9.18 1.59
N LEU A 193 3.05 -8.86 2.70
CA LEU A 193 3.95 -9.80 3.39
C LEU A 193 3.23 -10.70 4.40
N PRO A 194 3.50 -12.01 4.46
CA PRO A 194 2.97 -12.86 5.54
C PRO A 194 3.49 -12.41 6.91
N ALA A 195 2.87 -12.93 7.99
CA ALA A 195 3.24 -12.60 9.37
C ALA A 195 4.74 -12.88 9.68
N GLU A 196 5.32 -13.89 9.04
CA GLU A 196 6.76 -14.12 9.03
C GLU A 196 7.34 -13.88 7.64
N ALA A 197 8.19 -12.87 7.50
CA ALA A 197 8.75 -12.50 6.21
C ALA A 197 10.14 -11.86 6.34
N LYS A 198 10.85 -11.78 5.21
CA LYS A 198 12.02 -10.92 5.07
C LYS A 198 11.66 -9.76 4.17
N LEU A 199 11.81 -8.54 4.67
CA LEU A 199 11.68 -7.31 3.90
C LEU A 199 13.07 -6.87 3.44
N HIS A 200 13.28 -6.89 2.13
CA HIS A 200 14.53 -6.47 1.51
C HIS A 200 14.42 -5.03 1.03
N LEU A 201 15.16 -4.13 1.67
CA LEU A 201 15.24 -2.72 1.31
C LEU A 201 16.52 -2.44 0.51
N ARG A 202 16.41 -1.56 -0.48
CA ARG A 202 17.54 -0.80 -1.01
C ARG A 202 17.37 0.64 -0.59
N VAL A 203 18.34 1.15 0.13
CA VAL A 203 18.37 2.54 0.58
C VAL A 203 19.55 3.26 -0.04
N GLU A 204 19.39 4.53 -0.33
CA GLU A 204 20.46 5.42 -0.74
C GLU A 204 20.90 6.26 0.47
N ARG A 205 22.20 6.26 0.74
CA ARG A 205 22.84 7.08 1.77
C ARG A 205 24.05 7.74 1.15
N GLU A 206 24.07 9.07 1.10
CA GLU A 206 25.21 9.85 0.56
C GLU A 206 25.62 9.39 -0.86
N GLY A 207 24.64 9.07 -1.71
CA GLY A 207 24.85 8.56 -3.07
C GLY A 207 25.22 7.08 -3.19
N LEU A 208 25.43 6.38 -2.08
CA LEU A 208 25.70 4.94 -2.06
C LEU A 208 24.41 4.13 -1.91
N LEU A 209 24.23 3.12 -2.77
CA LEU A 209 23.12 2.17 -2.67
C LEU A 209 23.47 1.01 -1.75
N LEU A 210 22.74 0.92 -0.63
CA LEU A 210 22.93 -0.04 0.44
C LEU A 210 21.76 -1.02 0.50
N LYS A 211 22.06 -2.31 0.71
CA LYS A 211 21.04 -3.36 0.90
C LYS A 211 20.81 -3.58 2.40
N ARG A 212 19.55 -3.60 2.83
CA ARG A 212 19.15 -3.90 4.21
C ARG A 212 18.07 -4.97 4.20
N THR A 213 18.09 -5.87 5.18
CA THR A 213 17.08 -6.93 5.30
C THR A 213 16.51 -6.91 6.70
N ILE A 214 15.22 -6.63 6.80
CA ILE A 214 14.46 -6.62 8.04
C ILE A 214 13.74 -7.96 8.17
N SER A 215 13.93 -8.66 9.28
CA SER A 215 13.21 -9.91 9.57
C SER A 215 11.95 -9.60 10.35
N LEU A 216 10.80 -9.83 9.74
CA LEU A 216 9.48 -9.57 10.31
C LEU A 216 8.95 -10.86 10.92
N ARG A 217 8.57 -10.82 12.21
CA ARG A 217 7.99 -11.93 12.96
C ARG A 217 7.05 -11.40 14.05
N GLY A 218 6.17 -12.25 14.55
CA GLY A 218 5.22 -11.89 15.59
C GLY A 218 4.20 -10.86 15.12
N ASP A 219 3.86 -9.93 16.02
CA ASP A 219 2.72 -9.03 15.86
C ASP A 219 3.03 -7.69 15.15
N TRP A 220 4.05 -7.66 14.29
CA TRP A 220 4.49 -6.43 13.62
C TRP A 220 3.41 -5.75 12.77
N ARG A 221 2.29 -6.42 12.43
CA ARG A 221 1.18 -5.79 11.70
C ARG A 221 0.26 -4.96 12.60
N LYS A 222 0.24 -5.22 13.91
CA LYS A 222 -0.71 -4.58 14.84
C LYS A 222 -0.31 -3.12 15.06
N THR A 223 -1.30 -2.21 14.98
CA THR A 223 -1.19 -0.76 15.27
C THR A 223 -2.03 -0.41 16.48
#